data_AF-A0A8T5HZH8-F1
#
_entry.id   AF-A0A8T5HZH8-F1
#
_cell.length_a   1.000
_cell.length_b   1.000
_cell.length_c   1.000
_cell.angle_alpha   90.00
_cell.angle_beta   90.00
_cell.angle_gamma   90.00
#
_symmetry.space_group_name_H-M   'P 1'
#
loop_
_entity.id
_entity.type
_entity.pdbx_description
1 polymer ?
#
loop_
_entity_poly.entity_id
_entity_poly.type
_entity_poly.pdbx_seq_one_letter_code
_entity_poly.pdbx_strand_id
1 'polypeptide(L)'
;MTHPGDLVEIKTHAQTEQGILMPDPDENTIIIKLDNGYNLGFARKEVLSIKLLEKRKETEKKVTEKIFDKKKKTILILHTGGTIASKVDYKTGAVSAKFTAEDLLEMFPELNSVANIETELVSNMMSEDMAFNNYQKIAEAIKKHAKKKIAGIIIGHGTDTLGYTAAALSFMFEKINIPVLLVGSQRSSDRGSTDATQNLICAAEFIIKTKFVGVAVCMHNSASDDVCAILPATKTRKMHTSRRDAFKAINDSPIALVDYNKRTVKFLNENYSKKTKDNELILKEKLSEKVGLLKVHPNIDPKLFKFFTENYKAFVIEGTGLGHAPTNMGVNLKNFELLKSFIKKGGIVAMTSQCLYGAVHSYVYTNLRRLFEIGCLFCEDMLPETAFIKLSWLMGNYPVEEVKKLLVENLRGEINTKRTYEKEFI
;
A
#
# COMPACT_ATOMS: atom_id res chain seq x y z
N MET A 1 9.12 -29.53 30.26
CA MET A 1 8.69 -29.37 28.86
C MET A 1 9.80 -28.65 28.12
N THR A 2 10.09 -29.08 26.90
CA THR A 2 11.01 -28.40 25.96
C THR A 2 10.22 -27.36 25.17
N HIS A 3 10.85 -26.22 24.88
CA HIS A 3 10.25 -25.13 24.11
C HIS A 3 11.13 -24.77 22.90
N PRO A 4 10.57 -24.18 21.84
CA PRO A 4 11.38 -23.63 20.74
C PRO A 4 12.48 -22.68 21.26
N GLY A 5 13.71 -22.91 20.82
CA GLY A 5 14.92 -22.21 21.27
C GLY A 5 15.72 -22.95 22.35
N ASP A 6 15.21 -24.04 22.92
CA ASP A 6 15.98 -24.91 23.81
C ASP A 6 16.97 -25.79 23.02
N LEU A 7 18.14 -26.07 23.58
CA LEU A 7 19.05 -27.08 23.05
C LEU A 7 18.56 -28.46 23.47
N VAL A 8 18.26 -29.32 22.50
CA VAL A 8 17.72 -30.67 22.73
C VAL A 8 18.55 -31.73 22.02
N GLU A 9 18.49 -32.94 22.56
CA GLU A 9 18.94 -34.17 21.90
C GLU A 9 17.70 -34.95 21.45
N ILE A 10 17.61 -35.26 20.16
CA ILE A 10 16.57 -36.10 19.58
C ILE A 10 17.17 -37.47 19.25
N LYS A 11 16.54 -38.51 19.79
CA LYS A 11 16.89 -39.90 19.47
C LYS A 11 15.79 -40.52 18.60
N THR A 12 16.17 -41.09 17.46
CA THR A 12 15.31 -41.93 16.62
C THR A 12 15.82 -43.37 16.62
N HIS A 13 15.13 -44.25 15.89
CA HIS A 13 15.62 -45.61 15.64
C HIS A 13 16.93 -45.65 14.84
N ALA A 14 17.19 -44.64 13.99
CA ALA A 14 18.33 -44.62 13.08
C ALA A 14 19.53 -43.82 13.61
N GLN A 15 19.29 -42.73 14.34
CA GLN A 15 20.33 -41.80 14.74
C GLN A 15 20.00 -41.03 16.02
N THR A 16 21.00 -40.34 16.57
CA THR A 16 20.84 -39.41 17.69
C THR A 16 21.50 -38.10 17.28
N GLU A 17 20.75 -37.01 17.35
CA GLU A 17 21.20 -35.69 16.89
C GLU A 17 20.94 -34.63 17.96
N GLN A 18 21.80 -33.62 18.00
CA GLN A 18 21.69 -32.50 18.94
C GLN A 18 21.50 -31.19 18.17
N GLY A 19 20.59 -30.35 18.66
CA GLY A 19 20.31 -29.08 18.00
C GLY A 19 19.32 -28.23 18.77
N ILE A 20 19.18 -26.97 18.34
CA ILE A 20 18.20 -26.05 18.89
C ILE A 20 16.82 -26.45 18.37
N LEU A 21 15.87 -26.70 19.26
CA LEU A 21 14.50 -27.02 18.89
C LEU A 21 13.87 -25.81 18.17
N MET A 22 13.38 -26.04 16.95
CA MET A 22 12.73 -25.01 16.14
C MET A 22 11.20 -25.11 16.29
N PRO A 23 10.44 -24.05 15.93
CA PRO A 23 9.00 -24.18 15.81
C PRO A 23 8.64 -25.29 14.82
N ASP A 24 7.75 -26.18 15.23
CA ASP A 24 7.34 -27.31 14.39
C ASP A 24 6.52 -26.80 13.18
N PRO A 25 6.80 -27.29 11.96
CA PRO A 25 6.07 -26.85 10.76
C PRO A 25 4.65 -27.43 10.72
N ASP A 26 4.43 -28.57 11.39
CA ASP A 26 3.18 -29.31 11.47
C ASP A 26 3.17 -30.26 12.69
N GLU A 27 2.04 -30.92 12.92
CA GLU A 27 1.87 -31.85 14.06
C GLU A 27 2.70 -33.14 13.93
N ASN A 28 3.21 -33.49 12.76
CA ASN A 28 3.88 -34.76 12.49
C ASN A 28 5.41 -34.63 12.42
N THR A 29 5.94 -33.42 12.42
CA THR A 29 7.36 -33.15 12.19
C THR A 29 7.96 -32.39 13.36
N ILE A 30 9.18 -32.75 13.75
CA ILE A 30 10.01 -31.98 14.68
C ILE A 30 11.22 -31.46 13.91
N ILE A 31 11.52 -30.18 14.06
CA ILE A 31 12.71 -29.58 13.46
C ILE A 31 13.70 -29.19 14.56
N ILE A 32 14.95 -29.56 14.38
CA ILE A 32 16.07 -28.96 15.14
C ILE A 32 17.01 -28.24 14.18
N LYS A 33 17.67 -27.21 14.68
CA LYS A 33 18.77 -26.54 14.01
C LYS A 33 20.09 -27.07 14.58
N LEU A 34 20.85 -27.74 13.74
CA LEU A 34 22.15 -28.31 14.08
C LEU A 34 23.17 -27.19 14.37
N ASP A 35 24.28 -27.55 15.00
CA ASP A 35 25.40 -26.65 15.31
C ASP A 35 26.01 -25.98 14.06
N ASN A 36 26.02 -26.69 12.93
CA ASN A 36 26.42 -26.21 11.62
C ASN A 36 25.41 -25.22 10.97
N GLY A 37 24.25 -25.00 11.61
CA GLY A 37 23.23 -24.05 11.20
C GLY A 37 22.15 -24.58 10.26
N TYR A 38 22.22 -25.84 9.82
CA TYR A 38 21.17 -26.47 9.00
C TYR A 38 19.98 -26.91 9.85
N ASN A 39 18.78 -26.81 9.27
CA ASN A 39 17.57 -27.37 9.87
C ASN A 39 17.43 -28.83 9.45
N LEU A 40 17.24 -29.72 10.43
CA LEU A 40 17.00 -31.15 10.22
C LEU A 40 15.61 -31.51 10.75
N GLY A 41 14.80 -32.16 9.92
CA GLY A 41 13.43 -32.57 10.25
C GLY A 41 13.34 -34.05 10.59
N PHE A 42 12.56 -34.39 11.60
CA PHE A 42 12.27 -35.74 12.05
C PHE A 42 10.76 -35.99 12.02
N ALA A 43 10.34 -37.14 11.48
CA ALA A 43 8.97 -37.58 11.66
C ALA A 43 8.74 -37.95 13.13
N ARG A 44 7.76 -37.34 13.80
CA ARG A 44 7.45 -37.56 15.22
C ARG A 44 7.30 -39.03 15.58
N LYS A 45 6.67 -39.81 14.70
CA LYS A 45 6.47 -41.25 14.88
C LYS A 45 7.77 -42.05 15.01
N GLU A 46 8.89 -41.51 14.53
CA GLU A 46 10.21 -42.15 14.57
C GLU A 46 11.08 -41.63 15.73
N VAL A 47 10.61 -40.60 16.45
CA VAL A 47 11.30 -40.02 17.60
C VAL A 47 11.00 -40.86 18.84
N LEU A 48 12.05 -41.45 19.40
CA LEU A 48 12.01 -42.26 20.61
C LEU A 48 12.02 -41.41 21.88
N SER A 49 12.83 -40.35 21.89
CA SER A 49 12.92 -39.43 23.03
C SER A 49 13.47 -38.07 22.63
N ILE A 50 13.05 -37.03 23.35
CA ILE A 50 13.61 -35.68 23.26
C ILE A 50 14.13 -35.31 24.65
N LYS A 51 15.42 -35.06 24.76
CA LYS A 51 16.07 -34.71 26.03
C LYS A 51 16.53 -33.25 25.99
N LEU A 52 16.09 -32.47 26.97
CA LEU A 52 16.57 -31.10 27.17
C LEU A 52 18.03 -31.13 27.64
N LEU A 53 18.91 -30.44 26.92
CA LEU A 53 20.33 -30.29 27.28
C LEU A 53 20.58 -28.92 27.92
N GLU A 54 20.10 -27.84 27.30
CA GLU A 54 20.24 -26.47 27.81
C GLU A 54 18.96 -25.68 27.51
N LYS A 55 18.49 -24.89 28.48
CA LYS A 55 17.37 -23.97 28.24
C LYS A 55 17.83 -22.75 27.44
N ARG A 56 16.94 -22.22 26.60
CA ARG A 56 17.16 -20.96 25.88
C ARG A 56 17.64 -19.86 26.84
N LYS A 57 18.77 -19.24 26.52
CA LYS A 57 19.21 -17.98 27.16
C LYS A 57 18.61 -16.80 26.41
N GLU A 58 17.91 -15.91 27.12
CA GLU A 58 17.51 -14.62 26.56
C GLU A 58 18.75 -13.73 26.42
N THR A 59 19.13 -13.38 25.19
CA THR A 59 20.16 -12.36 24.96
C THR A 59 19.57 -10.99 25.26
N GLU A 60 20.18 -10.27 26.20
CA GLU A 60 19.89 -8.85 26.44
C GLU A 60 20.09 -8.05 25.15
N LYS A 61 19.04 -7.32 24.73
CA LYS A 61 19.14 -6.42 23.57
C LYS A 61 20.09 -5.28 23.94
N LYS A 62 21.17 -5.09 23.15
CA LYS A 62 21.92 -3.84 23.18
C LYS A 62 20.98 -2.71 22.74
N VAL A 63 20.65 -1.81 23.67
CA VAL A 63 19.85 -0.62 23.37
C VAL A 63 20.73 0.36 22.61
N THR A 64 20.38 0.65 21.36
CA THR A 64 21.03 1.74 20.62
C THR A 64 20.47 3.04 21.18
N GLU A 65 21.31 3.90 21.75
CA GLU A 65 20.85 5.16 22.34
C GLU A 65 20.26 6.09 21.27
N LYS A 66 19.07 6.62 21.56
CA LYS A 66 18.39 7.62 20.73
C LYS A 66 19.11 8.96 20.85
N ILE A 67 19.99 9.28 19.90
CA ILE A 67 20.67 10.58 19.86
C ILE A 67 19.71 11.62 19.24
N PHE A 68 19.02 12.38 20.08
CA PHE A 68 18.19 13.50 19.62
C PHE A 68 19.07 14.74 19.34
N ASP A 69 19.07 15.20 18.08
CA ASP A 69 19.79 16.40 17.66
C ASP A 69 18.82 17.58 17.51
N LYS A 70 18.94 18.59 18.37
CA LYS A 70 18.10 19.80 18.34
C LYS A 70 18.17 20.58 17.01
N LYS A 71 19.21 20.37 16.19
CA LYS A 71 19.36 21.02 14.87
C LYS A 71 18.60 20.30 13.77
N LYS A 72 18.22 19.03 13.98
CA LYS A 72 17.50 18.22 12.98
C LYS A 72 16.00 18.36 13.14
N LYS A 73 15.29 18.23 12.02
CA LYS A 73 13.84 18.13 12.02
C LYS A 73 13.42 16.73 12.49
N THR A 74 12.23 16.61 13.04
CA THR A 74 11.65 15.32 13.45
C THR A 74 10.77 14.74 12.34
N ILE A 75 10.93 13.45 12.04
CA ILE A 75 10.04 12.67 11.18
C ILE A 75 9.42 11.58 12.03
N LEU A 76 8.10 11.44 11.90
CA LEU A 76 7.36 10.33 12.51
C LEU A 76 7.19 9.21 11.50
N ILE A 77 7.46 7.98 11.92
CA ILE A 77 7.23 6.77 11.15
C ILE A 77 6.07 5.99 11.79
N LEU A 78 4.97 5.91 11.06
CA LEU A 78 3.80 5.12 11.43
C LEU A 78 3.93 3.72 10.83
N HIS A 79 3.91 2.71 11.68
CA HIS A 79 3.93 1.31 11.24
C HIS A 79 2.50 0.78 11.15
N THR A 80 2.11 0.27 9.99
CA THR A 80 0.80 -0.37 9.77
C THR A 80 0.90 -1.89 9.58
N GLY A 81 2.12 -2.42 9.69
CA GLY A 81 2.48 -3.80 9.35
C GLY A 81 3.39 -3.86 8.12
N GLY A 82 3.54 -5.04 7.55
CA GLY A 82 4.39 -5.27 6.38
C GLY A 82 5.88 -5.45 6.69
N THR A 83 6.60 -5.81 5.64
CA THR A 83 7.98 -6.34 5.69
C THR A 83 9.07 -5.33 5.98
N ILE A 84 8.75 -4.05 6.21
CA ILE A 84 9.74 -2.98 6.35
C ILE A 84 10.38 -2.93 7.75
N ALA A 85 9.75 -3.58 8.74
CA ALA A 85 10.13 -3.57 10.14
C ALA A 85 10.14 -4.97 10.77
N SER A 86 10.37 -6.01 9.95
CA SER A 86 10.40 -7.41 10.37
C SER A 86 11.84 -7.92 10.44
N LYS A 87 12.25 -8.51 11.57
CA LYS A 87 13.58 -9.12 11.73
C LYS A 87 13.43 -10.62 11.97
N VAL A 88 14.11 -11.42 11.16
CA VAL A 88 14.27 -12.86 11.41
C VAL A 88 15.32 -13.04 12.51
N ASP A 89 14.93 -13.71 13.59
CA ASP A 89 15.87 -14.26 14.56
C ASP A 89 16.51 -15.51 13.96
N TYR A 90 17.74 -15.41 13.49
CA TYR A 90 18.44 -16.53 12.86
C TYR A 90 18.75 -17.69 13.82
N LYS A 91 18.66 -17.52 15.14
CA LYS A 91 18.81 -18.64 16.10
C LYS A 91 17.54 -19.48 16.17
N THR A 92 16.37 -18.84 16.13
CA THR A 92 15.07 -19.51 16.31
C THR A 92 14.27 -19.64 15.01
N GLY A 93 14.69 -18.99 13.93
CA GLY A 93 13.94 -18.86 12.67
C GLY A 93 12.71 -17.97 12.77
N ALA A 94 12.41 -17.42 13.95
CA ALA A 94 11.19 -16.64 14.19
C ALA A 94 11.29 -15.24 13.58
N VAL A 95 10.22 -14.79 12.92
CA VAL A 95 10.09 -13.39 12.51
C VAL A 95 9.54 -12.60 13.69
N SER A 96 10.34 -11.68 14.23
CA SER A 96 9.89 -10.72 15.24
C SER A 96 9.60 -9.38 14.59
N ALA A 97 8.44 -8.82 14.88
CA ALA A 97 8.09 -7.49 14.43
C ALA A 97 8.69 -6.46 15.41
N LYS A 98 9.49 -5.53 14.87
CA LYS A 98 10.33 -4.61 15.62
C LYS A 98 9.86 -3.18 15.33
N PHE A 99 9.16 -2.55 16.27
CA PHE A 99 8.40 -1.31 16.01
C PHE A 99 8.89 -0.08 16.77
N THR A 100 9.91 -0.20 17.62
CA THR A 100 10.44 0.97 18.34
C THR A 100 11.40 1.77 17.46
N ALA A 101 11.63 3.04 17.81
CA ALA A 101 12.57 3.88 17.09
C ALA A 101 13.99 3.33 17.17
N GLU A 102 14.37 2.77 18.32
CA GLU A 102 15.67 2.15 18.56
C GLU A 102 15.85 0.90 17.70
N ASP A 103 14.81 0.06 17.60
CA ASP A 103 14.81 -1.12 16.75
C ASP A 103 14.97 -0.73 15.25
N LEU A 104 14.28 0.33 14.81
CA LEU A 104 14.37 0.82 13.44
C LEU A 104 15.73 1.45 13.14
N LEU A 105 16.29 2.20 14.08
CA LEU A 105 17.63 2.81 13.95
C LEU A 105 18.75 1.77 14.03
N GLU A 106 18.56 0.66 14.73
CA GLU A 106 19.46 -0.50 14.69
C GLU A 106 19.49 -1.11 13.28
N MET A 107 18.32 -1.22 12.63
CA MET A 107 18.20 -1.77 11.28
C MET A 107 18.67 -0.79 10.19
N PHE A 108 18.42 0.51 10.38
CA PHE A 108 18.67 1.55 9.39
C PHE A 108 19.38 2.76 10.02
N PRO A 109 20.64 2.61 10.47
CA PRO A 109 21.36 3.65 11.23
C PRO A 109 21.55 4.95 10.44
N GLU A 110 21.57 4.87 9.11
CA GLU A 110 21.68 6.01 8.20
C GLU A 110 20.53 7.02 8.37
N LEU A 111 19.34 6.60 8.81
CA LEU A 111 18.21 7.51 9.08
C LEU A 111 18.56 8.55 10.14
N ASN A 112 19.42 8.20 11.11
CA ASN A 112 19.85 9.13 12.15
C ASN A 112 20.65 10.31 11.58
N SER A 113 21.30 10.14 10.42
CA SER A 113 22.01 11.23 9.75
C SER A 113 21.05 12.26 9.13
N VAL A 114 19.82 11.84 8.77
CA VAL A 114 18.84 12.64 8.03
C VAL A 114 17.93 13.45 8.96
N ALA A 115 17.35 12.81 9.98
CA ALA A 115 16.33 13.41 10.84
C ALA A 115 16.27 12.76 12.23
N ASN A 116 15.64 13.44 13.19
CA ASN A 116 15.24 12.79 14.43
C ASN A 116 14.05 11.88 14.14
N ILE A 117 14.18 10.59 14.47
CA ILE A 117 13.14 9.60 14.19
C ILE A 117 12.29 9.32 15.43
N GLU A 118 10.98 9.40 15.25
CA GLU A 118 9.98 8.89 16.18
C GLU A 118 9.19 7.79 15.47
N THR A 119 8.71 6.78 16.21
CA THR A 119 7.88 5.71 15.65
C THR A 119 6.60 5.53 16.47
N GLU A 120 5.52 5.14 15.80
CA GLU A 120 4.28 4.70 16.44
C GLU A 120 3.72 3.49 15.68
N LEU A 121 3.39 2.42 16.40
CA LEU A 121 2.66 1.29 15.83
C LEU A 121 1.17 1.64 15.77
N VAL A 122 0.64 1.82 14.57
CA VAL A 122 -0.79 2.10 14.34
C VAL A 122 -1.57 0.80 14.21
N SER A 123 -0.99 -0.16 13.49
CA SER A 123 -1.58 -1.48 13.26
C SER A 123 -0.48 -2.47 12.89
N ASN A 124 -0.76 -3.77 13.05
CA ASN A 124 0.11 -4.84 12.56
C ASN A 124 -0.71 -5.73 11.64
N MET A 125 -0.83 -5.31 10.38
CA MET A 125 -1.65 -5.99 9.38
C MET A 125 -0.91 -6.20 8.07
N MET A 126 -1.23 -7.32 7.43
CA MET A 126 -0.81 -7.60 6.07
C MET A 126 -1.67 -6.77 5.09
N SER A 127 -1.07 -6.30 4.00
CA SER A 127 -1.72 -5.34 3.09
C SER A 127 -2.96 -5.93 2.41
N GLU A 128 -2.92 -7.23 2.11
CA GLU A 128 -3.98 -8.01 1.48
C GLU A 128 -5.26 -8.10 2.32
N ASP A 129 -5.16 -7.94 3.63
CA ASP A 129 -6.28 -7.96 4.58
C ASP A 129 -6.75 -6.56 5.00
N MET A 130 -6.19 -5.49 4.42
CA MET A 130 -6.59 -4.14 4.78
C MET A 130 -7.99 -3.76 4.29
N ALA A 131 -8.74 -3.10 5.17
CA ALA A 131 -10.08 -2.60 4.92
C ALA A 131 -10.20 -1.10 5.28
N PHE A 132 -11.37 -0.51 4.99
CA PHE A 132 -11.62 0.92 5.18
C PHE A 132 -11.42 1.41 6.63
N ASN A 133 -11.73 0.57 7.62
CA ASN A 133 -11.46 0.85 9.02
C ASN A 133 -9.96 1.02 9.33
N ASN A 134 -9.07 0.38 8.57
CA ASN A 134 -7.64 0.55 8.71
C ASN A 134 -7.19 1.90 8.17
N TYR A 135 -7.73 2.31 7.02
CA TYR A 135 -7.45 3.63 6.44
C TYR A 135 -7.86 4.74 7.40
N GLN A 136 -9.00 4.58 8.07
CA GLN A 136 -9.47 5.49 9.12
C GLN A 136 -8.50 5.57 10.31
N LYS A 137 -8.05 4.43 10.85
CA LYS A 137 -7.04 4.40 11.93
C LYS A 137 -5.75 5.11 11.54
N ILE A 138 -5.29 4.91 10.30
CA ILE A 138 -4.11 5.59 9.76
C ILE A 138 -4.33 7.10 9.67
N ALA A 139 -5.49 7.52 9.15
CA ALA A 139 -5.84 8.94 9.04
C ALA A 139 -5.96 9.62 10.42
N GLU A 140 -6.54 8.95 11.41
CA GLU A 140 -6.60 9.45 12.79
C GLU A 140 -5.20 9.64 13.39
N ALA A 141 -4.31 8.65 13.19
CA ALA A 141 -2.92 8.75 13.64
C ALA A 141 -2.18 9.92 12.97
N ILE A 142 -2.34 10.09 11.65
CA ILE A 142 -1.78 11.24 10.92
C ILE A 142 -2.33 12.55 11.51
N LYS A 143 -3.66 12.67 11.70
CA LYS A 143 -4.29 13.88 12.25
C LYS A 143 -3.79 14.22 13.66
N LYS A 144 -3.60 13.22 14.51
CA LYS A 144 -3.05 13.37 15.87
C LYS A 144 -1.65 14.01 15.84
N HIS A 145 -0.80 13.63 14.88
CA HIS A 145 0.60 14.07 14.83
C HIS A 145 0.86 15.25 13.89
N ALA A 146 0.02 15.46 12.88
CA ALA A 146 0.14 16.60 11.96
C ALA A 146 0.02 17.95 12.67
N LYS A 147 -0.62 17.99 13.85
CA LYS A 147 -0.70 19.18 14.72
C LYS A 147 0.59 19.45 15.52
N LYS A 148 1.51 18.48 15.57
CA LYS A 148 2.80 18.62 16.27
C LYS A 148 3.84 19.27 15.37
N LYS A 149 4.93 19.73 15.97
CA LYS A 149 6.07 20.34 15.26
C LYS A 149 6.98 19.27 14.63
N ILE A 150 6.45 18.52 13.66
CA ILE A 150 7.19 17.54 12.86
C ILE A 150 7.37 18.03 11.41
N ALA A 151 8.37 17.49 10.70
CA ALA A 151 8.60 17.81 9.29
C ALA A 151 7.66 17.08 8.35
N GLY A 152 7.22 15.88 8.73
CA GLY A 152 6.39 15.00 7.90
C GLY A 152 6.23 13.63 8.54
N ILE A 153 5.45 12.80 7.86
CA ILE A 153 5.13 11.44 8.30
C ILE A 153 5.53 10.45 7.20
N ILE A 154 6.16 9.35 7.60
CA ILE A 154 6.36 8.17 6.75
C ILE A 154 5.42 7.07 7.26
N ILE A 155 4.73 6.37 6.37
CA ILE A 155 3.86 5.24 6.69
C ILE A 155 4.51 3.99 6.11
N GLY A 156 5.04 3.14 7.00
CA GLY A 156 5.52 1.81 6.61
C GLY A 156 4.34 0.89 6.34
N HIS A 157 4.15 0.52 5.07
CA HIS A 157 2.97 -0.15 4.56
C HIS A 157 3.33 -1.39 3.71
N GLY A 158 2.49 -2.43 3.76
CA GLY A 158 2.61 -3.60 2.88
C GLY A 158 2.38 -3.23 1.41
N THR A 159 3.04 -3.90 0.48
CA THR A 159 3.08 -3.43 -0.91
C THR A 159 1.82 -3.71 -1.72
N ASP A 160 0.98 -4.68 -1.35
CA ASP A 160 -0.09 -5.15 -2.25
C ASP A 160 -1.22 -4.14 -2.42
N THR A 161 -1.58 -3.45 -1.36
CA THR A 161 -2.67 -2.45 -1.35
C THR A 161 -2.17 -1.02 -1.12
N LEU A 162 -0.86 -0.80 -1.17
CA LEU A 162 -0.25 0.52 -0.91
C LEU A 162 -0.88 1.64 -1.76
N GLY A 163 -1.13 1.38 -3.05
CA GLY A 163 -1.77 2.35 -3.94
C GLY A 163 -3.21 2.70 -3.54
N TYR A 164 -3.97 1.72 -3.02
CA TYR A 164 -5.33 1.95 -2.52
C TYR A 164 -5.31 2.85 -1.28
N THR A 165 -4.43 2.57 -0.33
CA THR A 165 -4.27 3.38 0.89
C THR A 165 -3.79 4.79 0.55
N ALA A 166 -2.84 4.92 -0.39
CA ALA A 166 -2.35 6.22 -0.84
C ALA A 166 -3.50 7.08 -1.40
N ALA A 167 -4.30 6.52 -2.31
CA ALA A 167 -5.48 7.19 -2.85
C ALA A 167 -6.47 7.57 -1.73
N ALA A 168 -6.75 6.65 -0.80
CA ALA A 168 -7.72 6.88 0.28
C ALA A 168 -7.31 8.05 1.17
N LEU A 169 -6.06 8.04 1.66
CA LEU A 169 -5.53 9.12 2.49
C LEU A 169 -5.51 10.45 1.72
N SER A 170 -5.18 10.43 0.43
CA SER A 170 -5.17 11.64 -0.40
C SER A 170 -6.55 12.29 -0.50
N PHE A 171 -7.63 11.51 -0.57
CA PHE A 171 -9.00 12.06 -0.56
C PHE A 171 -9.46 12.45 0.85
N MET A 172 -9.18 11.61 1.86
CA MET A 172 -9.57 11.87 3.24
C MET A 172 -9.01 13.18 3.78
N PHE A 173 -7.75 13.50 3.49
CA PHE A 173 -7.15 14.78 3.85
C PHE A 173 -7.49 15.85 2.83
N GLU A 174 -8.58 16.57 3.05
CA GLU A 174 -8.94 17.70 2.21
C GLU A 174 -7.99 18.88 2.36
N LYS A 175 -7.47 19.07 3.57
CA LYS A 175 -6.34 19.96 3.83
C LYS A 175 -5.39 19.29 4.80
N ILE A 176 -4.12 19.29 4.45
CA ILE A 176 -3.00 18.92 5.31
C ILE A 176 -1.76 19.72 4.88
N ASN A 177 -1.03 20.27 5.85
CA ASN A 177 0.09 21.18 5.58
C ASN A 177 1.46 20.54 5.87
N ILE A 178 1.54 19.21 5.83
CA ILE A 178 2.76 18.42 5.95
C ILE A 178 2.82 17.34 4.86
N PRO A 179 4.03 16.90 4.45
CA PRO A 179 4.19 15.73 3.59
C PRO A 179 3.91 14.44 4.37
N VAL A 180 3.17 13.54 3.73
CA VAL A 180 2.87 12.18 4.20
C VAL A 180 3.27 11.18 3.11
N LEU A 181 4.25 10.33 3.39
CA LEU A 181 4.84 9.41 2.41
C LEU A 181 4.51 7.97 2.78
N LEU A 182 3.85 7.23 1.90
CA LEU A 182 3.73 5.77 2.03
C LEU A 182 4.98 5.12 1.48
N VAL A 183 5.51 4.15 2.22
CA VAL A 183 6.75 3.46 1.90
C VAL A 183 6.55 1.96 2.16
N GLY A 184 7.02 1.13 1.23
CA GLY A 184 7.04 -0.32 1.38
C GLY A 184 8.38 -0.93 0.99
N SER A 185 8.44 -2.25 1.02
CA SER A 185 9.59 -3.04 0.57
C SER A 185 9.14 -4.32 -0.11
N GLN A 186 9.64 -4.58 -1.31
CA GLN A 186 9.37 -5.81 -2.08
C GLN A 186 10.22 -6.98 -1.59
N ARG A 187 11.39 -6.69 -1.02
CA ARG A 187 12.26 -7.65 -0.36
C ARG A 187 12.14 -7.46 1.15
N SER A 188 12.02 -8.57 1.86
CA SER A 188 11.86 -8.55 3.30
C SER A 188 13.03 -7.85 4.00
N SER A 189 12.77 -7.07 5.04
CA SER A 189 13.78 -6.22 5.71
C SER A 189 14.88 -7.01 6.43
N ASP A 190 14.67 -8.29 6.69
CA ASP A 190 15.69 -9.19 7.25
C ASP A 190 16.79 -9.56 6.24
N ARG A 191 16.55 -9.37 4.94
CA ARG A 191 17.52 -9.74 3.90
C ARG A 191 18.52 -8.63 3.68
N GLY A 192 19.80 -8.98 3.51
CA GLY A 192 20.85 -8.01 3.14
C GLY A 192 20.59 -7.29 1.81
N SER A 193 19.74 -7.85 0.94
CA SER A 193 19.29 -7.24 -0.31
C SER A 193 17.98 -6.46 -0.18
N THR A 194 17.60 -6.03 1.02
CA THR A 194 16.33 -5.32 1.25
C THR A 194 16.31 -3.96 0.55
N ASP A 195 15.17 -3.62 -0.04
CA ASP A 195 14.88 -2.28 -0.57
C ASP A 195 14.31 -1.34 0.50
N ALA A 196 14.00 -1.84 1.71
CA ALA A 196 13.49 -1.06 2.84
C ALA A 196 14.40 0.12 3.21
N THR A 197 15.71 -0.13 3.28
CA THR A 197 16.72 0.86 3.66
C THR A 197 16.66 2.08 2.75
N GLN A 198 16.80 1.87 1.45
CA GLN A 198 16.80 2.95 0.47
C GLN A 198 15.44 3.65 0.41
N ASN A 199 14.34 2.91 0.43
CA ASN A 199 13.00 3.51 0.37
C ASN A 199 12.72 4.43 1.57
N LEU A 200 13.08 4.01 2.79
CA LEU A 200 12.92 4.83 4.01
C LEU A 200 13.80 6.07 3.98
N ILE A 201 15.07 5.92 3.60
CA ILE A 201 16.02 7.05 3.61
C ILE A 201 15.65 8.06 2.52
N CYS A 202 15.30 7.61 1.32
CA CYS A 202 14.84 8.50 0.26
C CYS A 202 13.54 9.24 0.64
N ALA A 203 12.61 8.58 1.33
CA ALA A 203 11.41 9.24 1.84
C ALA A 203 11.74 10.31 2.89
N ALA A 204 12.66 10.01 3.82
CA ALA A 204 13.11 10.97 4.83
C ALA A 204 13.83 12.16 4.20
N GLU A 205 14.72 11.92 3.23
CA GLU A 205 15.44 12.93 2.45
C GLU A 205 14.48 13.84 1.69
N PHE A 206 13.45 13.27 1.06
CA PHE A 206 12.40 14.06 0.41
C PHE A 206 11.68 14.96 1.42
N ILE A 207 11.21 14.42 2.54
CA ILE A 207 10.48 15.18 3.57
C ILE A 207 11.29 16.38 4.08
N ILE A 208 12.60 16.23 4.34
CA ILE A 208 13.39 17.33 4.90
C ILE A 208 13.69 18.45 3.89
N LYS A 209 13.73 18.12 2.59
CA LYS A 209 14.15 19.00 1.48
C LYS A 209 12.99 19.52 0.62
N THR A 210 11.76 19.07 0.86
CA THR A 210 10.60 19.43 0.04
C THR A 210 9.78 20.60 0.59
N LYS A 211 9.03 21.23 -0.32
CA LYS A 211 7.89 22.12 0.00
C LYS A 211 6.54 21.42 -0.22
N PHE A 212 6.54 20.18 -0.73
CA PHE A 212 5.35 19.36 -0.95
C PHE A 212 4.59 19.15 0.35
N VAL A 213 3.26 19.23 0.26
CA VAL A 213 2.32 18.80 1.31
C VAL A 213 1.25 17.91 0.68
N GLY A 214 0.69 17.02 1.48
CA GLY A 214 -0.25 16.00 1.00
C GLY A 214 0.37 14.61 1.02
N VAL A 215 -0.27 13.69 0.32
CA VAL A 215 0.07 12.27 0.33
C VAL A 215 0.83 11.91 -0.94
N ALA A 216 1.92 11.16 -0.81
CA ALA A 216 2.68 10.61 -1.92
C ALA A 216 3.22 9.21 -1.55
N VAL A 217 3.75 8.49 -2.54
CA VAL A 217 4.39 7.19 -2.37
C VAL A 217 5.88 7.32 -2.65
N CYS A 218 6.74 6.68 -1.87
CA CYS A 218 8.18 6.60 -2.16
C CYS A 218 8.60 5.13 -2.28
N MET A 219 9.04 4.76 -3.48
CA MET A 219 9.52 3.42 -3.83
C MET A 219 10.69 3.53 -4.83
N HIS A 220 11.47 2.47 -5.00
CA HIS A 220 12.51 2.38 -6.04
C HIS A 220 11.98 2.79 -7.42
N ASN A 221 12.76 3.60 -8.14
CA ASN A 221 12.48 3.98 -9.53
C ASN A 221 12.96 2.91 -10.54
N SER A 222 14.04 2.21 -10.19
CA SER A 222 14.67 1.17 -11.00
C SER A 222 14.90 -0.11 -10.18
N ALA A 223 15.33 -1.20 -10.82
CA ALA A 223 15.71 -2.41 -10.10
C ALA A 223 16.99 -2.23 -9.24
N SER A 224 17.77 -1.18 -9.50
CA SER A 224 19.04 -0.87 -8.86
C SER A 224 18.86 -0.05 -7.58
N ASP A 225 19.84 -0.14 -6.69
CA ASP A 225 19.90 0.68 -5.48
C ASP A 225 20.50 2.07 -5.77
N ASP A 226 19.80 2.85 -6.61
CA ASP A 226 20.24 4.16 -7.09
C ASP A 226 19.28 5.30 -6.75
N VAL A 227 18.02 5.19 -7.18
CA VAL A 227 17.05 6.27 -7.18
C VAL A 227 15.69 5.74 -6.71
N CYS A 228 15.04 6.49 -5.82
CA CYS A 228 13.62 6.32 -5.54
C CYS A 228 12.79 7.36 -6.30
N ALA A 229 11.59 6.97 -6.70
CA ALA A 229 10.58 7.85 -7.24
C ALA A 229 9.59 8.26 -6.14
N ILE A 230 9.29 9.55 -6.07
CA ILE A 230 8.16 10.09 -5.31
C ILE A 230 6.97 10.13 -6.25
N LEU A 231 6.03 9.21 -6.06
CA LEU A 231 4.90 9.00 -6.96
C LEU A 231 3.63 9.70 -6.43
N PRO A 232 2.81 10.28 -7.31
CA PRO A 232 1.49 10.83 -6.96
C PRO A 232 0.55 9.77 -6.37
N ALA A 233 -0.02 10.04 -5.20
CA ALA A 233 -0.80 9.05 -4.45
C ALA A 233 -2.01 8.45 -5.21
N THR A 234 -2.68 9.26 -6.03
CA THR A 234 -3.89 8.87 -6.76
C THR A 234 -3.64 8.27 -8.14
N LYS A 235 -2.39 8.32 -8.61
CA LYS A 235 -1.93 7.81 -9.92
C LYS A 235 -0.90 6.68 -9.77
N THR A 236 -0.67 6.18 -8.54
CA THR A 236 0.30 5.11 -8.27
C THR A 236 -0.35 3.73 -8.33
N ARG A 237 0.24 2.80 -9.09
CA ARG A 237 -0.18 1.40 -9.14
C ARG A 237 1.02 0.44 -9.02
N LYS A 238 0.83 -0.68 -8.32
CA LYS A 238 1.77 -1.81 -8.31
C LYS A 238 1.61 -2.60 -9.61
N MET A 239 2.54 -2.41 -10.55
CA MET A 239 2.55 -2.99 -11.89
C MET A 239 3.33 -4.30 -11.99
N HIS A 240 4.12 -4.65 -10.98
CA HIS A 240 4.85 -5.91 -10.92
C HIS A 240 4.66 -6.59 -9.56
N THR A 241 4.66 -7.92 -9.58
CA THR A 241 4.43 -8.76 -8.40
C THR A 241 5.62 -8.85 -7.44
N SER A 242 6.82 -8.34 -7.80
CA SER A 242 8.06 -8.67 -7.06
C SER A 242 9.28 -7.79 -7.34
N ARG A 243 9.35 -7.11 -8.49
CA ARG A 243 10.46 -6.19 -8.78
C ARG A 243 10.45 -5.00 -7.83
N ARG A 244 11.63 -4.45 -7.52
CA ARG A 244 11.76 -3.25 -6.66
C ARG A 244 11.07 -2.03 -7.28
N ASP A 245 11.20 -1.86 -8.60
CA ASP A 245 10.51 -0.83 -9.40
C ASP A 245 9.07 -1.20 -9.77
N ALA A 246 8.38 -1.97 -8.93
CA ALA A 246 7.02 -2.42 -9.18
C ALA A 246 6.01 -1.29 -9.25
N PHE A 247 6.23 -0.18 -8.54
CA PHE A 247 5.27 0.92 -8.51
C PHE A 247 5.55 1.93 -9.61
N LYS A 248 4.51 2.26 -10.38
CA LYS A 248 4.58 3.23 -11.49
C LYS A 248 3.50 4.29 -11.31
N ALA A 249 3.82 5.51 -11.75
CA ALA A 249 2.82 6.54 -11.97
C ALA A 249 2.12 6.22 -13.31
N ILE A 250 0.80 6.07 -13.28
CA ILE A 250 -0.03 5.71 -14.44
C ILE A 250 -0.73 6.97 -14.93
N ASN A 251 -0.63 7.26 -16.23
CA ASN A 251 -1.14 8.50 -16.85
C ASN A 251 -0.54 9.80 -16.26
N ASP A 252 0.55 9.71 -15.50
CA ASP A 252 1.22 10.86 -14.87
C ASP A 252 2.71 10.53 -14.67
N SER A 253 3.51 11.53 -14.31
CA SER A 253 4.93 11.37 -14.00
C SER A 253 5.18 11.39 -12.49
N PRO A 254 6.31 10.82 -12.02
CA PRO A 254 6.76 11.03 -10.64
C PRO A 254 6.88 12.51 -10.30
N ILE A 255 6.55 12.88 -9.07
CA ILE A 255 6.71 14.24 -8.53
C ILE A 255 8.19 14.61 -8.46
N ALA A 256 9.02 13.69 -7.97
CA ALA A 256 10.45 13.87 -7.82
C ALA A 256 11.19 12.54 -7.88
N LEU A 257 12.49 12.62 -8.16
CA LEU A 257 13.45 11.53 -8.02
C LEU A 257 14.41 11.86 -6.87
N VAL A 258 14.68 10.88 -6.03
CA VAL A 258 15.62 11.01 -4.91
C VAL A 258 16.80 10.09 -5.17
N ASP A 259 17.99 10.66 -5.38
CA ASP A 259 19.24 9.91 -5.52
C ASP A 259 19.69 9.44 -4.14
N TYR A 260 19.73 8.12 -3.96
CA TYR A 260 20.04 7.49 -2.68
C TYR A 260 21.47 7.81 -2.23
N ASN A 261 22.44 7.78 -3.15
CA ASN A 261 23.86 7.93 -2.83
C ASN A 261 24.23 9.40 -2.61
N LYS A 262 23.75 10.30 -3.48
CA LYS A 262 24.03 11.73 -3.39
C LYS A 262 23.13 12.46 -2.40
N ARG A 263 22.07 11.80 -1.92
CA ARG A 263 21.04 12.40 -1.05
C ARG A 263 20.42 13.65 -1.66
N THR A 264 20.23 13.69 -2.98
CA THR A 264 19.69 14.86 -3.69
C THR A 264 18.27 14.59 -4.20
N VAL A 265 17.41 15.61 -4.12
CA VAL A 265 16.04 15.55 -4.65
C VAL A 265 15.97 16.36 -5.94
N LYS A 266 15.56 15.70 -7.03
CA LYS A 266 15.26 16.32 -8.32
C LYS A 266 13.75 16.34 -8.54
N PHE A 267 13.12 17.51 -8.43
CA PHE A 267 11.70 17.66 -8.77
C PHE A 267 11.51 17.57 -10.28
N LEU A 268 10.56 16.74 -10.72
CA LEU A 268 10.19 16.57 -12.12
C LEU A 268 8.91 17.33 -12.45
N ASN A 269 7.97 17.36 -11.50
CA ASN A 269 6.71 18.08 -11.60
C ASN A 269 6.47 18.86 -10.32
N GLU A 270 6.34 20.18 -10.43
CA GLU A 270 6.08 21.09 -9.29
C GLU A 270 4.62 21.50 -9.13
N ASN A 271 3.71 20.93 -9.94
CA ASN A 271 2.27 21.16 -9.86
C ASN A 271 1.63 20.34 -8.72
N TYR A 272 2.08 20.56 -7.50
CA TYR A 272 1.58 19.94 -6.29
C TYR A 272 1.27 20.98 -5.21
N SER A 273 0.48 20.60 -4.21
CA SER A 273 0.20 21.44 -3.05
C SER A 273 1.48 21.76 -2.30
N LYS A 274 1.75 23.06 -2.11
CA LYS A 274 2.94 23.56 -1.43
C LYS A 274 2.59 24.04 -0.03
N LYS A 275 3.52 23.87 0.90
CA LYS A 275 3.38 24.29 2.29
C LYS A 275 3.00 25.77 2.38
N THR A 276 1.96 26.06 3.12
CA THR A 276 1.48 27.43 3.35
C THR A 276 1.65 27.84 4.82
N LYS A 277 1.31 29.08 5.17
CA LYS A 277 1.20 29.50 6.58
C LYS A 277 -0.09 28.99 7.23
N ASP A 278 -1.07 28.59 6.42
CA ASP A 278 -2.31 27.99 6.86
C ASP A 278 -2.05 26.53 7.29
N ASN A 279 -2.26 26.27 8.57
CA ASN A 279 -2.11 24.95 9.18
C ASN A 279 -3.48 24.28 9.43
N GLU A 280 -4.54 24.76 8.76
CA GLU A 280 -5.83 24.11 8.80
C GLU A 280 -5.71 22.64 8.35
N LEU A 281 -6.32 21.76 9.13
CA LEU A 281 -6.39 20.33 8.85
C LEU A 281 -7.87 19.95 8.72
N ILE A 282 -8.27 19.56 7.51
CA ILE A 282 -9.62 19.08 7.21
C ILE A 282 -9.53 17.59 6.87
N LEU A 283 -10.19 16.78 7.69
CA LEU A 283 -10.25 15.32 7.55
C LEU A 283 -11.71 14.88 7.34
N LYS A 284 -11.94 14.14 6.25
CA LYS A 284 -13.19 13.42 5.95
C LYS A 284 -12.90 11.93 5.81
N GLU A 285 -12.94 11.20 6.92
CA GLU A 285 -12.43 9.82 7.00
C GLU A 285 -13.44 8.73 6.61
N LYS A 286 -14.71 9.08 6.35
CA LYS A 286 -15.74 8.07 6.04
C LYS A 286 -15.54 7.47 4.65
N LEU A 287 -15.72 6.16 4.54
CA LEU A 287 -15.77 5.42 3.27
C LEU A 287 -17.01 4.53 3.29
N SER A 288 -17.78 4.53 2.22
CA SER A 288 -18.98 3.68 2.10
C SER A 288 -18.61 2.27 1.63
N GLU A 289 -18.96 1.25 2.42
CA GLU A 289 -18.84 -0.17 2.02
C GLU A 289 -19.91 -0.60 1.00
N LYS A 290 -20.84 0.30 0.62
CA LYS A 290 -21.88 0.05 -0.39
C LYS A 290 -21.43 0.47 -1.80
N VAL A 291 -20.13 0.42 -2.05
CA VAL A 291 -19.50 0.62 -3.36
C VAL A 291 -18.80 -0.66 -3.80
N GLY A 292 -18.98 -1.04 -5.07
CA GLY A 292 -18.32 -2.22 -5.66
C GLY A 292 -17.36 -1.86 -6.79
N LEU A 293 -16.49 -2.81 -7.16
CA LEU A 293 -15.65 -2.76 -8.36
C LEU A 293 -15.94 -3.99 -9.23
N LEU A 294 -16.50 -3.77 -10.42
CA LEU A 294 -16.88 -4.81 -11.38
C LEU A 294 -15.92 -4.81 -12.56
N LYS A 295 -15.07 -5.83 -12.66
CA LYS A 295 -14.26 -6.06 -13.86
C LYS A 295 -15.06 -6.82 -14.90
N VAL A 296 -15.26 -6.22 -16.07
CA VAL A 296 -15.96 -6.90 -17.18
C VAL A 296 -15.00 -7.76 -17.99
N HIS A 297 -15.50 -8.77 -18.66
CA HIS A 297 -14.72 -9.60 -19.57
C HIS A 297 -15.64 -10.25 -20.61
N PRO A 298 -15.10 -10.78 -21.72
CA PRO A 298 -15.87 -11.61 -22.63
C PRO A 298 -16.53 -12.77 -21.88
N ASN A 299 -17.79 -13.07 -22.21
CA ASN A 299 -18.57 -14.12 -21.56
C ASN A 299 -18.86 -13.89 -20.06
N ILE A 300 -18.93 -12.62 -19.63
CA ILE A 300 -19.39 -12.30 -18.27
C ILE A 300 -20.85 -12.72 -18.06
N ASP A 301 -21.14 -13.38 -16.94
CA ASP A 301 -22.52 -13.77 -16.58
C ASP A 301 -23.34 -12.51 -16.24
N PRO A 302 -24.48 -12.25 -16.90
CA PRO A 302 -25.40 -11.15 -16.55
C PRO A 302 -25.84 -11.14 -15.08
N LYS A 303 -25.79 -12.28 -14.38
CA LYS A 303 -26.05 -12.34 -12.93
C LYS A 303 -25.08 -11.49 -12.12
N LEU A 304 -23.87 -11.24 -12.60
CA LEU A 304 -22.93 -10.34 -11.95
C LEU A 304 -23.45 -8.89 -12.00
N PHE A 305 -23.92 -8.40 -13.16
CA PHE A 305 -24.56 -7.08 -13.23
C PHE A 305 -25.76 -7.00 -12.29
N LYS A 306 -26.60 -8.04 -12.28
CA LYS A 306 -27.76 -8.11 -11.38
C LYS A 306 -27.33 -8.01 -9.91
N PHE A 307 -26.35 -8.82 -9.48
CA PHE A 307 -25.82 -8.81 -8.12
C PHE A 307 -25.34 -7.41 -7.72
N PHE A 308 -24.59 -6.73 -8.58
CA PHE A 308 -24.12 -5.38 -8.30
C PHE A 308 -25.27 -4.37 -8.16
N THR A 309 -26.26 -4.41 -9.07
CA THR A 309 -27.41 -3.50 -9.04
C THR A 309 -28.38 -3.74 -7.87
N GLU A 310 -28.37 -4.94 -7.28
CA GLU A 310 -29.23 -5.29 -6.15
C GLU A 310 -28.57 -5.07 -4.78
N ASN A 311 -27.24 -5.19 -4.70
CA ASN A 311 -26.53 -5.21 -3.40
C ASN A 311 -25.69 -3.95 -3.11
N TYR A 312 -25.43 -3.11 -4.12
CA TYR A 312 -24.63 -1.89 -3.98
C TYR A 312 -25.44 -0.64 -4.27
N LYS A 313 -24.98 0.50 -3.72
CA LYS A 313 -25.53 1.84 -4.03
C LYS A 313 -24.79 2.51 -5.17
N ALA A 314 -23.53 2.14 -5.38
CA ALA A 314 -22.72 2.59 -6.48
C ALA A 314 -21.71 1.52 -6.86
N PHE A 315 -21.19 1.53 -8.08
CA PHE A 315 -20.03 0.71 -8.43
C PHE A 315 -19.25 1.28 -9.61
N VAL A 316 -17.98 0.92 -9.64
CA VAL A 316 -17.06 1.20 -10.74
C VAL A 316 -17.03 0.00 -11.66
N ILE A 317 -17.15 0.23 -12.96
CA ILE A 317 -16.91 -0.76 -14.00
C ILE A 317 -15.48 -0.58 -14.50
N GLU A 318 -14.65 -1.62 -14.39
CA GLU A 318 -13.36 -1.72 -15.07
C GLU A 318 -13.63 -2.23 -16.50
N GLY A 319 -13.98 -1.30 -17.39
CA GLY A 319 -14.40 -1.52 -18.77
C GLY A 319 -13.28 -1.92 -19.72
N THR A 320 -13.59 -2.29 -20.96
CA THR A 320 -12.57 -2.56 -21.99
C THR A 320 -12.28 -1.31 -22.84
N GLY A 321 -11.04 -1.16 -23.32
CA GLY A 321 -10.67 -0.08 -24.25
C GLY A 321 -11.02 1.31 -23.73
N LEU A 322 -11.83 2.06 -24.49
CA LEU A 322 -12.29 3.41 -24.12
C LEU A 322 -13.41 3.45 -23.06
N GLY A 323 -13.66 2.35 -22.33
CA GLY A 323 -14.71 2.27 -21.31
C GLY A 323 -15.96 1.52 -21.79
N HIS A 324 -15.79 0.44 -22.55
CA HIS A 324 -16.89 -0.40 -22.99
C HIS A 324 -17.31 -1.41 -21.93
N ALA A 325 -18.60 -1.74 -21.91
CA ALA A 325 -19.16 -2.87 -21.20
C ALA A 325 -20.01 -3.75 -22.15
N PRO A 326 -20.18 -5.04 -21.87
CA PRO A 326 -21.06 -5.92 -22.65
C PRO A 326 -22.52 -5.56 -22.36
N THR A 327 -23.05 -4.63 -23.14
CA THR A 327 -24.41 -4.05 -22.96
C THR A 327 -25.19 -3.90 -24.27
N ASN A 328 -24.59 -4.23 -25.42
CA ASN A 328 -25.11 -3.77 -26.72
C ASN A 328 -25.87 -4.83 -27.55
N MET A 329 -25.69 -6.14 -27.28
CA MET A 329 -26.17 -7.21 -28.16
C MET A 329 -26.57 -8.50 -27.44
N GLY A 330 -27.54 -9.23 -27.98
CA GLY A 330 -27.93 -10.57 -27.49
C GLY A 330 -28.29 -10.57 -26.01
N VAL A 331 -27.76 -11.56 -25.26
CA VAL A 331 -28.00 -11.68 -23.82
C VAL A 331 -27.52 -10.45 -23.02
N ASN A 332 -26.55 -9.71 -23.55
CA ASN A 332 -25.96 -8.55 -22.89
C ASN A 332 -26.89 -7.33 -22.86
N LEU A 333 -27.96 -7.30 -23.66
CA LEU A 333 -28.98 -6.24 -23.56
C LEU A 333 -29.65 -6.21 -22.17
N LYS A 334 -29.70 -7.36 -21.47
CA LYS A 334 -30.18 -7.43 -20.08
C LYS A 334 -29.31 -6.60 -19.14
N ASN A 335 -27.99 -6.56 -19.36
CA ASN A 335 -27.07 -5.76 -18.55
C ASN A 335 -27.38 -4.27 -18.72
N PHE A 336 -27.66 -3.81 -19.95
CA PHE A 336 -28.05 -2.43 -20.20
C PHE A 336 -29.32 -2.02 -19.44
N GLU A 337 -30.36 -2.85 -19.48
CA GLU A 337 -31.61 -2.57 -18.77
C GLU A 337 -31.44 -2.58 -17.25
N LEU A 338 -30.59 -3.47 -16.70
CA LEU A 338 -30.22 -3.47 -15.29
C LEU A 338 -29.53 -2.15 -14.89
N LEU A 339 -28.53 -1.71 -15.66
CA LEU A 339 -27.82 -0.45 -15.42
C LEU A 339 -28.77 0.75 -15.50
N LYS A 340 -29.60 0.81 -16.55
CA LYS A 340 -30.57 1.89 -16.77
C LYS A 340 -31.56 1.99 -15.62
N SER A 341 -32.11 0.86 -15.17
CA SER A 341 -33.03 0.81 -14.03
C SER A 341 -32.36 1.21 -12.72
N PHE A 342 -31.13 0.74 -12.49
CA PHE A 342 -30.33 1.08 -11.31
C PHE A 342 -30.03 2.58 -11.23
N ILE A 343 -29.55 3.18 -12.32
CA ILE A 343 -29.23 4.62 -12.37
C ILE A 343 -30.50 5.46 -12.21
N LYS A 344 -31.61 5.06 -12.84
CA LYS A 344 -32.91 5.75 -12.68
C LYS A 344 -33.38 5.76 -11.21
N LYS A 345 -33.02 4.74 -10.42
CA LYS A 345 -33.33 4.66 -8.98
C LYS A 345 -32.33 5.43 -8.09
N GLY A 346 -31.40 6.17 -8.68
CA GLY A 346 -30.38 6.95 -7.96
C GLY A 346 -29.06 6.21 -7.73
N GLY A 347 -28.89 5.00 -8.28
CA GLY A 347 -27.61 4.30 -8.26
C GLY A 347 -26.56 5.03 -9.10
N ILE A 348 -25.28 4.94 -8.69
CA ILE A 348 -24.17 5.56 -9.42
C ILE A 348 -23.32 4.48 -10.10
N VAL A 349 -23.09 4.63 -11.40
CA VAL A 349 -22.22 3.73 -12.17
C VAL A 349 -21.08 4.55 -12.78
N ALA A 350 -19.86 4.26 -12.35
CA ALA A 350 -18.66 4.87 -12.86
C ALA A 350 -17.98 3.96 -13.89
N MET A 351 -17.36 4.51 -14.93
CA MET A 351 -16.66 3.77 -15.97
C MET A 351 -15.17 4.12 -15.95
N THR A 352 -14.34 3.08 -15.86
CA THR A 352 -12.87 3.12 -15.99
C THR A 352 -12.44 2.08 -17.03
N SER A 353 -11.13 1.87 -17.20
CA SER A 353 -10.59 0.93 -18.19
C SER A 353 -9.58 -0.05 -17.61
N GLN A 354 -9.66 -1.30 -18.08
CA GLN A 354 -8.67 -2.35 -17.85
C GLN A 354 -7.31 -2.06 -18.50
N CYS A 355 -7.24 -1.14 -19.47
CA CYS A 355 -5.99 -0.78 -20.14
C CYS A 355 -5.00 -0.04 -19.22
N LEU A 356 -5.49 0.49 -18.08
CA LEU A 356 -4.77 1.31 -17.08
C LEU A 356 -4.27 2.65 -17.65
N TYR A 357 -3.47 2.61 -18.71
CA TYR A 357 -3.04 3.78 -19.45
C TYR A 357 -4.10 4.23 -20.47
N GLY A 358 -4.20 5.54 -20.64
CA GLY A 358 -5.22 6.20 -21.45
C GLY A 358 -6.42 6.67 -20.63
N ALA A 359 -7.39 7.26 -21.34
CA ALA A 359 -8.62 7.74 -20.73
C ALA A 359 -9.84 7.17 -21.45
N VAL A 360 -10.88 6.86 -20.68
CA VAL A 360 -12.19 6.47 -21.19
C VAL A 360 -12.85 7.63 -21.94
N HIS A 361 -13.83 7.34 -22.79
CA HIS A 361 -14.50 8.38 -23.58
C HIS A 361 -15.96 8.02 -23.86
N SER A 362 -16.89 8.94 -23.61
CA SER A 362 -18.33 8.67 -23.75
C SER A 362 -18.85 8.73 -25.20
N TYR A 363 -18.24 9.52 -26.08
CA TYR A 363 -18.83 9.81 -27.41
C TYR A 363 -18.27 9.06 -28.63
N VAL A 364 -17.21 8.25 -28.53
CA VAL A 364 -16.57 7.69 -29.75
C VAL A 364 -17.45 6.62 -30.40
N TYR A 365 -17.99 5.69 -29.60
CA TYR A 365 -18.74 4.53 -30.11
C TYR A 365 -20.17 4.53 -29.60
N THR A 366 -21.10 3.95 -30.39
CA THR A 366 -22.53 3.84 -30.04
C THR A 366 -22.76 3.24 -28.66
N ASN A 367 -22.03 2.18 -28.30
CA ASN A 367 -22.19 1.55 -26.98
C ASN A 367 -21.83 2.51 -25.83
N LEU A 368 -20.82 3.36 -26.02
CA LEU A 368 -20.38 4.34 -25.02
C LEU A 368 -21.42 5.46 -24.88
N ARG A 369 -21.94 5.95 -26.01
CA ARG A 369 -23.00 6.97 -26.03
C ARG A 369 -24.24 6.49 -25.29
N ARG A 370 -24.68 5.25 -25.55
CA ARG A 370 -25.82 4.64 -24.85
C ARG A 370 -25.63 4.56 -23.34
N LEU A 371 -24.44 4.19 -22.88
CA LEU A 371 -24.13 4.14 -21.44
C LEU A 371 -24.10 5.55 -20.82
N PHE A 372 -23.54 6.51 -21.53
CA PHE A 372 -23.53 7.91 -21.11
C PHE A 372 -24.94 8.50 -21.02
N GLU A 373 -25.80 8.23 -22.02
CA GLU A 373 -27.19 8.70 -22.08
C GLU A 373 -28.04 8.22 -20.89
N ILE A 374 -27.76 7.03 -20.36
CA ILE A 374 -28.46 6.52 -19.17
C ILE A 374 -27.86 7.03 -17.85
N GLY A 375 -26.83 7.88 -17.89
CA GLY A 375 -26.21 8.50 -16.72
C GLY A 375 -24.96 7.78 -16.17
N CYS A 376 -24.32 6.91 -16.95
CA CYS A 376 -23.02 6.35 -16.56
C CYS A 376 -21.93 7.44 -16.61
N LEU A 377 -21.14 7.55 -15.53
CA LEU A 377 -20.11 8.57 -15.37
C LEU A 377 -18.76 8.04 -15.87
N PHE A 378 -18.18 8.68 -16.87
CA PHE A 378 -16.88 8.30 -17.43
C PHE A 378 -15.76 8.99 -16.65
N CYS A 379 -14.88 8.22 -16.00
CA CYS A 379 -13.87 8.75 -15.06
C CYS A 379 -12.54 9.13 -15.72
N GLU A 380 -12.59 9.63 -16.96
CA GLU A 380 -11.41 10.10 -17.70
C GLU A 380 -10.24 9.10 -17.62
N ASP A 381 -9.07 9.53 -17.12
CA ASP A 381 -7.82 8.75 -17.03
C ASP A 381 -7.54 8.27 -15.58
N MET A 382 -8.58 8.24 -14.75
CA MET A 382 -8.49 7.78 -13.37
C MET A 382 -8.31 6.26 -13.33
N LEU A 383 -7.41 5.79 -12.46
CA LEU A 383 -7.21 4.36 -12.21
C LEU A 383 -8.50 3.72 -11.65
N PRO A 384 -8.81 2.45 -12.02
CA PRO A 384 -9.98 1.73 -11.49
C PRO A 384 -10.04 1.68 -9.96
N GLU A 385 -8.92 1.36 -9.31
CA GLU A 385 -8.78 1.34 -7.86
C GLU A 385 -8.95 2.73 -7.23
N THR A 386 -8.40 3.78 -7.85
CA THR A 386 -8.54 5.15 -7.37
C THR A 386 -9.99 5.61 -7.52
N ALA A 387 -10.67 5.26 -8.61
CA ALA A 387 -12.09 5.54 -8.80
C ALA A 387 -12.96 4.81 -7.77
N PHE A 388 -12.64 3.56 -7.45
CA PHE A 388 -13.31 2.80 -6.40
C PHE A 388 -13.17 3.49 -5.04
N ILE A 389 -11.95 3.89 -4.67
CA ILE A 389 -11.67 4.58 -3.42
C ILE A 389 -12.34 5.97 -3.38
N LYS A 390 -12.22 6.76 -4.45
CA LYS A 390 -12.83 8.09 -4.56
C LYS A 390 -14.34 8.01 -4.43
N LEU A 391 -14.98 7.08 -5.13
CA LEU A 391 -16.43 6.87 -5.07
C LEU A 391 -16.88 6.43 -3.68
N SER A 392 -16.14 5.51 -3.04
CA SER A 392 -16.41 5.10 -1.66
C SER A 392 -16.31 6.26 -0.69
N TRP A 393 -15.29 7.12 -0.85
CA TRP A 393 -15.08 8.30 -0.01
C TRP A 393 -16.17 9.35 -0.22
N LEU A 394 -16.51 9.66 -1.48
CA LEU A 394 -17.59 10.60 -1.81
C LEU A 394 -18.92 10.13 -1.23
N MET A 395 -19.28 8.86 -1.42
CA MET A 395 -20.51 8.27 -0.88
C MET A 395 -20.56 8.23 0.65
N GLY A 396 -19.41 8.30 1.33
CA GLY A 396 -19.32 8.37 2.79
C GLY A 396 -19.46 9.78 3.36
N ASN A 397 -19.24 10.82 2.55
CA ASN A 397 -19.05 12.19 3.04
C ASN A 397 -19.91 13.26 2.34
N TYR A 398 -20.58 12.93 1.23
CA TYR A 398 -21.29 13.87 0.39
C TYR A 398 -22.69 13.37 0.00
N PRO A 399 -23.68 14.28 -0.20
CA PRO A 399 -24.97 13.93 -0.79
C PRO A 399 -24.82 13.38 -2.21
N VAL A 400 -25.70 12.45 -2.61
CA VAL A 400 -25.65 11.74 -3.90
C VAL A 400 -25.52 12.68 -5.11
N GLU A 401 -26.20 13.82 -5.11
CA GLU A 401 -26.12 14.77 -6.23
C GLU A 401 -24.75 15.45 -6.35
N GLU A 402 -24.07 15.70 -5.23
CA GLU A 402 -22.70 16.20 -5.23
C GLU A 402 -21.71 15.11 -5.64
N VAL A 403 -21.95 13.85 -5.25
CA VAL A 403 -21.09 12.70 -5.62
C VAL A 403 -20.92 12.60 -7.13
N LYS A 404 -22.01 12.72 -7.91
CA LYS A 404 -21.96 12.62 -9.38
C LYS A 404 -21.05 13.67 -10.00
N LYS A 405 -21.11 14.91 -9.49
CA LYS A 405 -20.27 16.03 -9.94
C LYS A 405 -18.81 15.82 -9.52
N LEU A 406 -18.58 15.58 -8.24
CA LEU A 406 -17.24 15.48 -7.67
C LEU A 406 -16.46 14.26 -8.19
N LEU A 407 -17.16 13.19 -8.59
CA LEU A 407 -16.51 11.99 -9.12
C LEU A 407 -15.72 12.27 -10.40
N VAL A 408 -16.25 13.13 -11.28
CA VAL A 408 -15.62 13.48 -12.57
C VAL A 408 -14.79 14.79 -12.50
N GLU A 409 -14.78 15.47 -11.37
CA GLU A 409 -13.90 16.62 -11.11
C GLU A 409 -12.53 16.16 -10.57
N ASN A 410 -11.45 16.83 -10.98
CA ASN A 410 -10.13 16.57 -10.41
C ASN A 410 -10.02 17.19 -9.00
N LEU A 411 -9.86 16.37 -7.97
CA LEU A 411 -9.75 16.81 -6.58
C LEU A 411 -8.30 16.77 -6.06
N ARG A 412 -7.54 15.74 -6.43
CA ARG A 412 -6.24 15.36 -5.84
C ARG A 412 -5.27 14.81 -6.90
N GLY A 413 -5.37 15.25 -8.15
CA GLY A 413 -4.50 14.82 -9.25
C GLY A 413 -4.91 13.48 -9.88
N GLU A 414 -6.07 12.95 -9.53
CA GLU A 414 -6.55 11.67 -10.06
C GLU A 414 -7.09 11.75 -11.49
N ILE A 415 -7.37 12.96 -12.01
CA ILE A 415 -7.78 13.21 -13.39
C ILE A 415 -6.85 14.25 -14.02
N ASN A 416 -6.33 13.95 -15.21
CA ASN A 416 -5.56 14.91 -16.02
C ASN A 416 -6.43 15.56 -17.09
N THR A 417 -6.29 16.88 -17.24
CA THR A 417 -7.00 17.64 -18.29
C THR A 417 -6.32 17.52 -19.66
N LYS A 418 -5.07 17.08 -19.71
CA LYS A 418 -4.28 16.88 -20.93
C LYS A 418 -3.47 15.60 -20.80
N ARG A 419 -3.36 14.86 -21.90
CA ARG A 419 -2.50 13.68 -22.00
C ARG A 419 -1.12 14.12 -22.45
N THR A 420 -0.08 13.69 -21.74
CA THR A 420 1.31 13.87 -22.16
C THR A 420 1.69 12.74 -23.11
N TYR A 421 2.44 13.07 -24.16
CA TYR A 421 3.01 12.07 -25.05
C TYR A 421 4.36 11.62 -24.47
N GLU A 422 4.51 10.32 -24.26
CA GLU A 422 5.78 9.69 -23.93
C GLU A 422 6.33 8.99 -25.18
N LYS A 423 7.61 9.23 -25.48
CA LYS A 423 8.26 8.72 -26.70
C LYS A 423 8.34 7.19 -26.72
N GLU A 424 8.40 6.57 -25.54
CA GLU A 424 8.40 5.13 -25.35
C GLU A 424 7.23 4.77 -24.43
N PHE A 425 6.39 3.82 -24.86
CA PHE A 425 5.25 3.33 -24.09
C PHE A 425 5.62 2.00 -23.42
N ILE A 426 5.95 2.09 -22.13
CA ILE A 426 6.33 1.01 -21.18
C ILE A 426 7.59 0.22 -21.56
#